data_AF-A0A127FBM5-F1
#
_entry.id   AF-A0A127FBM5-F1
#
_cell.length_a   1.000
_cell.length_b   1.000
_cell.length_c   1.000
_cell.angle_alpha   90.00
_cell.angle_beta   90.00
_cell.angle_gamma   90.00
#
_symmetry.space_group_name_H-M   'P 1'
#
loop_
_entity.id
_entity.type
_entity.pdbx_description
1 polymer ?
#
loop_
_entity_poly.entity_id
_entity_poly.type
_entity_poly.pdbx_seq_one_letter_code
_entity_poly.pdbx_strand_id
1 'polypeptide(L)'
;MDNAALDMEPLRGFANYGARRLAHLTHSTERAARGWIKTGLAPRLVIRWLELTLRGQLQFIRSDWDGWELRKDGRLHSPDGSAFTIGELTAYGLNMQLLRELQRRRDGVNRMDGL
;
A
#
# COMPACT_ATOMS: atom_id res chain seq x y z
N MET A 1 10.43 12.49 8.50
CA MET A 1 9.71 11.50 7.68
C MET A 1 9.81 12.01 6.26
N ASP A 2 10.61 11.35 5.43
CA ASP A 2 10.47 11.56 3.99
C ASP A 2 9.02 11.22 3.67
N ASN A 3 8.27 12.21 3.19
CA ASN A 3 7.07 11.92 2.43
C ASN A 3 7.60 11.13 1.24
N ALA A 4 7.63 9.80 1.36
CA ALA A 4 7.67 8.94 0.19
C ALA A 4 6.54 9.48 -0.65
N ALA A 5 6.89 10.26 -1.68
CA ALA A 5 5.94 10.88 -2.58
C ALA A 5 5.04 9.72 -2.96
N LEU A 6 3.79 9.75 -2.49
CA LEU A 6 2.88 8.60 -2.64
C LEU A 6 2.93 8.30 -4.12
N ASP A 7 3.54 7.18 -4.50
CA ASP A 7 3.78 6.89 -5.90
C ASP A 7 2.40 6.83 -6.55
N MET A 8 2.06 7.88 -7.29
CA MET A 8 0.69 8.14 -7.72
C MET A 8 0.50 7.43 -9.05
N GLU A 9 -0.54 6.61 -9.13
CA GLU A 9 -0.88 5.88 -10.34
C GLU A 9 -2.22 6.36 -10.90
N PRO A 10 -2.40 6.27 -12.23
CA PRO A 10 -3.67 6.58 -12.87
C PRO A 10 -4.82 5.73 -12.32
N LEU A 11 -5.95 6.35 -11.97
CA LEU A 11 -7.18 5.69 -11.50
C LEU A 11 -7.98 5.02 -12.64
N ARG A 12 -7.30 4.60 -13.71
CA ARG A 12 -7.91 4.13 -14.96
C ARG A 12 -8.83 2.94 -14.71
N GLY A 13 -10.07 3.05 -15.19
CA GLY A 13 -11.09 2.01 -15.03
C GLY A 13 -11.77 1.97 -13.66
N PHE A 14 -11.32 2.77 -12.68
CA PHE A 14 -11.92 2.82 -11.32
C PHE A 14 -12.67 4.12 -11.03
N ALA A 15 -12.44 5.19 -11.79
CA ALA A 15 -13.11 6.48 -11.59
C ALA A 15 -14.66 6.39 -11.66
N ASN A 16 -15.21 5.45 -12.43
CA ASN A 16 -16.65 5.26 -12.62
C ASN A 16 -17.37 4.66 -11.41
N TYR A 17 -16.65 4.13 -10.41
CA TYR A 17 -17.26 3.51 -9.24
C TYR A 17 -17.85 4.53 -8.25
N GLY A 18 -17.52 5.81 -8.40
CA GLY A 18 -17.99 6.89 -7.53
C GLY A 18 -17.25 6.94 -6.19
N ALA A 19 -17.19 8.14 -5.59
CA ALA A 19 -16.32 8.40 -4.43
C ALA A 19 -16.67 7.53 -3.20
N ARG A 20 -17.95 7.36 -2.90
CA ARG A 20 -18.41 6.59 -1.74
C ARG A 20 -18.03 5.12 -1.84
N ARG A 21 -18.20 4.52 -3.01
CA ARG A 21 -17.83 3.11 -3.24
C ARG A 21 -16.33 2.91 -3.20
N LEU A 22 -15.56 3.82 -3.81
CA LEU A 22 -14.10 3.78 -3.75
C LEU A 22 -13.60 3.88 -2.30
N ALA A 23 -14.12 4.84 -1.52
CA ALA A 23 -13.79 4.98 -0.11
C ALA A 23 -14.07 3.71 0.70
N HIS A 24 -15.22 3.05 0.45
CA HIS A 24 -15.57 1.79 1.09
C HIS A 24 -14.60 0.66 0.73
N LEU A 25 -14.32 0.47 -0.56
CA LEU A 25 -13.43 -0.59 -1.05
C LEU A 25 -11.99 -0.43 -0.54
N THR A 26 -11.53 0.80 -0.37
CA THR A 26 -10.12 1.10 -0.04
C THR A 26 -9.94 1.50 1.42
N HIS A 27 -10.94 1.32 2.28
CA HIS A 27 -10.95 1.75 3.68
C HIS A 27 -10.43 3.18 3.90
N SER A 28 -10.83 4.08 3.00
CA SER A 28 -10.37 5.46 2.95
C SER A 28 -11.53 6.43 3.16
N THR A 29 -11.24 7.72 3.31
CA THR A 29 -12.31 8.73 3.43
C THR A 29 -12.92 9.06 2.06
N GLU A 30 -14.22 9.41 2.02
CA GLU A 30 -14.84 9.90 0.80
C GLU A 30 -14.17 11.16 0.25
N ARG A 31 -13.59 12.00 1.12
CA ARG A 31 -12.84 13.19 0.72
C ARG A 31 -11.60 12.80 -0.08
N ALA A 32 -10.84 11.82 0.37
CA ALA A 32 -9.67 11.31 -0.36
C ALA A 32 -10.09 10.72 -1.72
N ALA A 33 -11.14 9.90 -1.73
CA ALA A 33 -11.68 9.31 -2.97
C ALA A 33 -12.17 10.36 -3.97
N ARG A 34 -12.86 11.42 -3.51
CA ARG A 34 -13.22 12.58 -4.35
C ARG A 34 -11.98 13.27 -4.92
N GLY A 35 -10.93 13.41 -4.11
CA GLY A 35 -9.63 13.90 -4.54
C GLY A 35 -9.05 13.09 -5.69
N TRP A 36 -9.01 11.76 -5.56
CA TRP A 36 -8.48 10.87 -6.59
C TRP A 36 -9.28 10.89 -7.89
N ILE A 37 -10.61 10.95 -7.80
CA ILE A 37 -11.48 11.08 -8.98
C ILE A 37 -11.20 12.41 -9.68
N LYS A 38 -11.05 13.50 -8.92
CA LYS A 38 -10.78 14.84 -9.47
C LYS A 38 -9.41 14.91 -10.16
N THR A 39 -8.38 14.32 -9.56
CA THR A 39 -7.02 14.34 -10.12
C THR A 39 -6.78 13.26 -11.17
N GLY A 40 -7.64 12.22 -11.22
CA GLY A 40 -7.40 11.01 -12.00
C GLY A 40 -6.25 10.16 -11.46
N LEU A 41 -5.73 10.46 -10.27
CA LEU A 41 -4.56 9.83 -9.67
C LEU A 41 -4.88 9.36 -8.25
N ALA A 42 -4.47 8.13 -7.92
CA ALA A 42 -4.52 7.59 -6.56
C ALA A 42 -3.17 6.98 -6.17
N PRO A 43 -2.87 6.82 -4.86
CA PRO A 43 -1.68 6.11 -4.45
C PRO A 43 -1.63 4.70 -5.04
N ARG A 44 -0.45 4.24 -5.49
CA ARG A 44 -0.22 2.89 -6.05
C ARG A 44 -0.84 1.78 -5.19
N LEU A 45 -0.69 1.85 -3.86
CA LEU A 45 -1.28 0.86 -2.96
C LEU A 45 -2.81 0.80 -3.07
N VAL A 46 -3.46 1.94 -3.28
CA VAL A 46 -4.91 2.04 -3.50
C VAL A 46 -5.29 1.38 -4.81
N ILE A 47 -4.54 1.63 -5.90
CA ILE A 47 -4.77 0.98 -7.20
C ILE A 47 -4.64 -0.54 -7.08
N ARG A 48 -3.55 -1.03 -6.49
CA ARG A 48 -3.32 -2.46 -6.27
C ARG A 48 -4.47 -3.11 -5.47
N TRP A 49 -4.96 -2.42 -4.44
CA TRP A 49 -6.08 -2.91 -3.65
C TRP A 49 -7.40 -2.97 -4.43
N LEU A 50 -7.66 -1.96 -5.28
CA LEU A 50 -8.81 -1.94 -6.17
C LEU A 50 -8.73 -3.06 -7.22
N GLU A 51 -7.55 -3.31 -7.79
CA GLU A 51 -7.33 -4.42 -8.72
C GLU A 51 -7.64 -5.77 -8.07
N LEU A 52 -7.09 -6.02 -6.88
CA LEU A 52 -7.34 -7.26 -6.14
C LEU A 52 -8.83 -7.41 -5.80
N THR A 53 -9.45 -6.37 -5.24
CA THR A 53 -10.82 -6.45 -4.73
C THR A 53 -11.86 -6.55 -5.84
N LEU A 54 -11.66 -5.84 -6.96
CA LEU A 54 -12.65 -5.78 -8.05
C LEU A 54 -12.39 -6.76 -9.18
N ARG A 55 -11.12 -7.10 -9.44
CA ARG A 55 -10.74 -7.96 -10.56
C ARG A 55 -10.20 -9.31 -10.12
N GLY A 56 -10.00 -9.53 -8.81
CA GLY A 56 -9.44 -10.78 -8.28
C GLY A 56 -7.99 -11.02 -8.68
N GLN A 57 -7.29 -10.01 -9.21
CA GLN A 57 -5.94 -10.12 -9.72
C GLN A 57 -5.12 -8.91 -9.31
N LEU A 58 -3.87 -9.14 -8.93
CA LEU A 58 -2.87 -8.10 -8.77
C LEU A 58 -2.07 -8.11 -10.06
N GLN A 59 -2.29 -7.15 -10.97
CA GLN A 59 -1.74 -7.23 -12.34
C GLN A 59 -0.21 -7.28 -12.41
N PHE A 60 0.46 -6.92 -11.31
CA PHE A 60 1.90 -7.00 -11.14
C PHE A 60 2.39 -8.34 -10.61
N ILE A 61 1.50 -9.20 -10.09
CA ILE A 61 1.82 -10.59 -9.74
C ILE A 61 1.42 -11.45 -10.91
N ARG A 62 2.40 -12.07 -11.56
CA ARG A 62 2.12 -13.02 -12.63
C ARG A 62 1.30 -14.18 -12.07
N SER A 63 0.32 -14.66 -12.82
CA SER A 63 -0.54 -15.78 -12.39
C SER A 63 0.22 -17.11 -12.23
N ASP A 64 1.42 -17.21 -12.79
CA ASP A 64 2.34 -18.33 -12.65
C ASP A 64 3.36 -18.15 -11.52
N TRP A 65 3.21 -17.10 -10.70
CA TRP A 65 4.06 -16.91 -9.54
C TRP A 65 3.75 -17.97 -8.47
N ASP A 66 4.74 -18.81 -8.19
CA ASP A 66 4.63 -19.95 -7.27
C ASP A 66 5.27 -19.68 -5.89
N GLY A 67 5.92 -18.53 -5.72
CA GLY A 67 6.46 -18.09 -4.44
C GLY A 67 7.78 -17.32 -4.55
N TRP A 68 8.40 -17.10 -3.39
CA TRP A 68 9.68 -16.39 -3.32
C TRP A 68 10.80 -17.25 -3.89
N GLU A 69 11.48 -16.76 -4.92
CA GLU A 69 12.63 -17.44 -5.52
C GLU A 69 13.93 -16.92 -4.91
N LEU A 70 14.74 -17.82 -4.34
CA LEU A 70 16.11 -17.50 -3.93
C LEU A 70 17.03 -17.54 -5.16
N ARG A 71 17.48 -16.36 -5.60
CA ARG A 71 18.35 -16.26 -6.78
C ARG A 71 19.82 -16.43 -6.41
N LYS A 72 20.67 -16.57 -7.44
CA LYS A 72 22.14 -16.77 -7.30
C LYS A 72 22.86 -15.62 -6.57
N ASP A 73 22.22 -14.46 -6.49
CA ASP A 73 22.70 -13.29 -5.73
C ASP A 73 22.44 -13.41 -4.21
N GLY A 74 21.85 -14.52 -3.75
CA GLY A 74 21.53 -14.77 -2.35
C GLY A 74 20.30 -14.01 -1.85
N ARG A 75 19.49 -13.42 -2.75
CA ARG A 75 18.28 -12.66 -2.40
C ARG A 75 17.02 -13.40 -2.85
N LEU A 76 15.97 -13.21 -2.07
CA LEU A 76 14.59 -13.59 -2.37
C LEU A 76 13.93 -12.47 -3.19
N HIS A 77 13.37 -12.83 -4.33
CA HIS A 77 12.71 -11.88 -5.21
C HIS A 77 11.19 -12.01 -5.10
N SER A 78 10.53 -10.88 -4.90
CA SER A 78 9.08 -10.75 -4.88
C SER A 78 8.54 -10.74 -6.33
N PRO A 79 7.24 -10.99 -6.51
CA PRO A 79 6.63 -10.87 -7.84
C PRO A 79 6.60 -9.43 -8.36
N ASP A 80 6.67 -8.43 -7.47
CA ASP A 80 6.77 -7.02 -7.85
C ASP A 80 8.21 -6.54 -8.11
N GLY A 81 9.18 -7.46 -8.16
CA GLY A 81 10.59 -7.20 -8.50
C GLY A 81 11.44 -6.68 -7.35
N SER A 82 10.86 -6.57 -6.14
CA SER A 82 11.58 -6.22 -4.92
C SER A 82 12.47 -7.39 -4.49
N ALA A 83 13.67 -7.11 -4.02
CA ALA A 83 14.62 -8.13 -3.57
C ALA A 83 14.92 -7.96 -2.08
N PHE A 84 14.88 -9.05 -1.33
CA PHE A 84 15.11 -9.08 0.11
C PHE A 84 16.04 -10.23 0.48
N THR A 85 16.77 -10.06 1.58
CA THR A 85 17.42 -11.15 2.29
C THR A 85 16.42 -11.82 3.24
N ILE A 86 16.72 -13.06 3.64
CA ILE A 86 15.90 -13.78 4.64
C ILE A 86 15.81 -12.98 5.96
N GLY A 87 16.91 -12.35 6.36
CA GLY A 87 16.97 -11.48 7.54
C GLY A 87 15.98 -10.32 7.46
N GLU A 88 15.88 -9.65 6.30
CA GLU A 88 14.95 -8.54 6.09
C GLU A 88 13.48 -8.97 6.18
N LEU A 89 13.13 -10.15 5.67
CA LEU A 89 11.77 -10.70 5.80
C LEU A 89 11.42 -11.02 7.25
N THR A 90 12.34 -11.63 8.00
CA THR A 90 12.11 -11.92 9.44
C THR A 90 12.03 -10.64 10.28
N ALA A 91 12.84 -9.63 9.94
CA ALA A 91 12.84 -8.35 10.61
C ALA A 91 11.61 -7.49 10.27
N TYR A 92 10.92 -7.75 9.15
CA TYR A 92 9.71 -7.00 8.76
C TYR A 92 8.64 -7.00 9.85
N GLY A 93 8.39 -8.15 10.50
CA GLY A 93 7.44 -8.22 11.61
C GLY A 93 7.83 -7.35 12.79
N LEU A 94 9.13 -7.34 13.15
CA LEU A 94 9.68 -6.50 14.22
C LEU A 94 9.59 -5.02 13.87
N ASN A 95 9.90 -4.66 12.62
CA ASN A 95 9.80 -3.29 12.12
C ASN A 95 8.34 -2.79 12.15
N MET A 96 7.37 -3.64 11.81
CA MET A 96 5.95 -3.29 11.89
C MET A 96 5.47 -3.10 13.34
N GLN A 97 5.99 -3.88 14.28
CA GLN A 97 5.69 -3.68 15.71
C GLN A 97 6.28 -2.36 16.22
N LEU A 98 7.54 -2.08 15.88
CA LEU A 98 8.19 -0.82 16.22
C LEU A 98 7.43 0.39 15.63
N LEU A 99 7.03 0.32 14.36
CA LEU A 99 6.27 1.38 13.71
C LEU A 99 4.92 1.65 14.41
N ARG A 100 4.19 0.58 14.78
CA ARG A 100 2.94 0.72 15.55
C ARG A 100 3.18 1.41 16.90
N GLU A 101 4.25 1.04 17.59
CA GLU A 101 4.60 1.64 18.88
C GLU A 101 4.96 3.13 18.74
N LEU A 102 5.73 3.48 17.71
CA LEU A 102 6.05 4.88 17.40
C LEU A 102 4.80 5.68 17.01
N GLN A 103 3.87 5.08 16.27
CA GLN A 103 2.58 5.72 15.93
C GLN A 103 1.73 5.97 17.16
N ARG A 104 1.59 4.99 18.06
CA ARG A 104 0.87 5.17 19.34
C ARG A 104 1.45 6.32 20.15
N ARG A 105 2.77 6.42 20.21
CA ARG A 105 3.46 7.50 20.94
C ARG A 105 3.23 8.86 20.28
N ARG A 106 3.30 8.95 18.96
CA ARG A 106 2.98 10.18 18.22
C ARG A 106 1.53 10.63 18.46
N ASP A 107 0.57 9.70 18.42
CA ASP A 107 -0.84 10.01 18.64
C ASP A 107 -1.12 10.37 20.11
N GLY A 108 -0.36 9.81 21.05
CA GLY A 108 -0.39 10.18 22.46
C GLY A 108 0.17 11.59 22.73
N VAL A 109 1.25 11.96 22.03
CA VAL A 109 1.85 13.31 22.12
C VAL A 109 0.90 14.37 21.53
N ASN A 110 0.31 14.11 20.36
CA ASN A 110 -0.67 15.01 19.74
C ASN A 110 -1.95 15.25 20.56
N ARG A 111 -2.27 14.38 21.54
CA ARG A 111 -3.41 14.59 22.45
C ARG A 111 -3.09 15.51 23.63
N MET A 112 -1.81 15.71 23.97
CA MET A 112 -1.41 16.58 25.08
C MET A 112 -1.14 18.03 24.65
N ASP A 113 -0.89 18.29 23.35
CA ASP A 113 -0.67 19.64 22.80
C ASP A 113 -1.98 20.37 22.39
N GLY A 114 -3.15 19.78 22.70
CA GLY A 114 -4.48 20.31 22.36
C GLY A 114 -5.34 20.73 23.55
N LEU A 115 -4.75 20.84 24.75
CA LEU A 115 -5.33 21.40 25.97
C LEU A 115 -4.57 22.67 26.37
#